data_AF-A0A7C3AFW7-F1
#
_entry.id   AF-A0A7C3AFW7-F1
#
_cell.length_a   1.000
_cell.length_b   1.000
_cell.length_c   1.000
_cell.angle_alpha   90.00
_cell.angle_beta   90.00
_cell.angle_gamma   90.00
#
_symmetry.space_group_name_H-M   'P 1'
#
loop_
_entity.id
_entity.type
_entity.pdbx_description
1 polymer ?
#
loop_
_entity_poly.entity_id
_entity_poly.type
_entity_poly.pdbx_seq_one_letter_code
_entity_poly.pdbx_strand_id
1 'polypeptide(L)'
;MGRVNSRTGEAKDKLNILESWESSEIEILQEFCAIFNPDEKWKFIPIGCNLSFDFTSLICRWRKIDIKVNAKNLFAEHLYIDIQPILIMFNKGSFSRAALEKQRRGAEAVMKLDWERKKVLGLRDEFY
;
A
#
# COMPACT_ATOMS: atom_id res chain seq x y z
N MET A 1 2.39 7.26 -8.94
CA MET A 1 2.91 7.06 -7.57
C MET A 1 3.55 8.33 -7.02
N GLY A 2 3.21 8.76 -5.80
CA GLY A 2 3.88 9.88 -5.13
C GLY A 2 5.18 9.43 -4.44
N ARG A 3 6.20 10.29 -4.42
CA ARG A 3 7.44 10.06 -3.64
C ARG A 3 7.33 10.75 -2.30
N VAL A 4 8.04 10.23 -1.31
CA VAL A 4 8.09 10.80 0.05
C VAL A 4 9.53 11.14 0.40
N ASN A 5 9.73 12.27 1.08
CA ASN A 5 11.02 12.64 1.62
C ASN A 5 11.41 11.68 2.75
N SER A 6 12.57 11.03 2.63
CA SER A 6 13.02 10.02 3.60
C SER A 6 13.39 10.59 4.98
N ARG A 7 13.57 11.91 5.12
CA ARG A 7 13.86 12.57 6.39
C ARG A 7 12.62 13.17 7.04
N THR A 8 11.76 13.82 6.26
CA THR A 8 10.60 14.56 6.79
C THR A 8 9.29 13.78 6.73
N GLY A 9 9.21 12.74 5.91
CA GLY A 9 7.96 12.02 5.65
C GLY A 9 6.97 12.80 4.79
N GLU A 10 7.34 14.00 4.31
CA GLU A 10 6.47 14.82 3.47
C GLU A 10 6.43 14.31 2.03
N ALA A 11 5.29 14.51 1.37
CA ALA A 11 5.15 14.20 -0.05
C ALA A 11 6.13 15.08 -0.86
N LYS A 12 7.04 14.43 -1.57
CA LYS A 12 7.98 15.07 -2.49
C LYS A 12 7.33 15.37 -3.85
N ASP A 13 6.41 14.50 -4.28
CA ASP A 13 5.67 14.61 -5.52
C ASP A 13 4.17 14.42 -5.27
N LYS A 14 3.33 14.94 -6.18
CA LYS A 14 1.88 14.73 -6.12
C LYS A 14 1.57 13.23 -6.17
N LEU A 15 0.63 12.78 -5.34
CA LEU A 15 0.10 11.43 -5.42
C LEU A 15 -0.51 11.21 -6.80
N ASN A 16 0.04 10.25 -7.54
CA ASN A 16 -0.51 9.81 -8.82
C ASN A 16 -1.23 8.47 -8.60
N ILE A 17 -2.55 8.52 -8.83
CA ILE A 17 -3.54 7.42 -8.75
C ILE A 17 -4.00 7.14 -10.18
N LEU A 18 -3.97 5.88 -10.59
CA LEU A 18 -4.51 5.45 -11.88
C LEU A 18 -5.99 5.11 -11.69
N GLU A 19 -6.87 6.00 -12.13
CA GLU A 19 -8.31 5.94 -11.87
C GLU A 19 -9.06 5.23 -12.99
N SER A 20 -9.93 4.28 -12.65
CA SER A 20 -10.66 3.47 -13.65
C SER A 20 -11.74 4.21 -14.42
N TRP A 21 -12.12 5.42 -13.99
CA TRP A 21 -13.09 6.26 -14.70
C TRP A 21 -12.41 7.26 -15.63
N GLU A 22 -11.09 7.42 -15.55
CA GLU A 22 -10.29 8.26 -16.45
C GLU A 22 -9.54 7.43 -17.50
N SER A 23 -9.52 6.09 -17.40
CA SER A 23 -8.78 5.19 -18.28
C SER A 23 -9.38 3.78 -18.32
N SER A 24 -9.09 3.05 -19.39
CA SER A 24 -9.45 1.62 -19.51
C SER A 24 -8.51 0.72 -18.70
N GLU A 25 -8.95 -0.51 -18.39
CA GLU A 25 -8.11 -1.49 -17.69
C GLU A 25 -6.79 -1.77 -18.45
N ILE A 26 -6.84 -1.82 -19.77
CA ILE A 26 -5.65 -2.09 -20.60
C ILE A 26 -4.63 -0.97 -20.46
N GLU A 27 -5.07 0.29 -20.56
CA GLU A 27 -4.20 1.46 -20.41
C GLU A 27 -3.60 1.51 -19.01
N ILE A 28 -4.40 1.27 -17.97
CA ILE A 28 -3.93 1.21 -16.58
C ILE A 28 -2.87 0.12 -16.40
N LEU A 29 -3.08 -1.08 -16.97
CA LEU A 29 -2.13 -2.18 -16.86
C LEU A 29 -0.81 -1.87 -17.59
N GLN A 30 -0.87 -1.21 -18.74
CA GLN A 30 0.30 -0.79 -19.51
C GLN A 30 1.10 0.28 -18.76
N GLU A 31 0.42 1.33 -18.29
CA GLU A 31 1.04 2.41 -17.54
C GLU A 31 1.63 1.89 -16.22
N PHE A 32 0.86 1.07 -15.49
CA PHE A 32 1.34 0.49 -14.24
C PHE A 32 2.56 -0.41 -14.48
N CYS A 33 2.60 -1.22 -15.55
CA CYS A 33 3.79 -2.03 -15.86
C CYS A 33 5.03 -1.17 -16.12
N ALA A 34 4.89 -0.04 -16.82
CA ALA A 34 5.99 0.87 -17.11
C ALA A 34 6.53 1.58 -15.85
N ILE A 35 5.63 1.94 -14.92
CA ILE A 35 5.98 2.53 -13.62
C ILE A 35 6.63 1.49 -12.72
N PHE A 36 5.97 0.34 -12.56
CA PHE A 36 6.37 -0.76 -11.69
C PHE A 36 7.72 -1.34 -12.11
N ASN A 37 7.94 -1.47 -13.42
CA ASN A 37 9.15 -1.99 -14.04
C ASN A 37 9.68 -3.28 -13.37
N PRO A 38 9.06 -4.44 -13.65
CA PRO A 38 9.38 -5.70 -12.96
C PRO A 38 10.87 -6.08 -12.98
N ASP A 39 11.59 -5.65 -14.02
CA ASP A 39 13.00 -5.99 -14.24
C ASP A 39 13.96 -5.07 -13.45
N GLU A 40 13.48 -3.95 -12.91
CA GLU A 40 14.27 -3.00 -12.11
C GLU A 40 13.80 -2.98 -10.65
N LYS A 41 14.32 -3.92 -9.83
CA LYS A 41 13.94 -4.15 -8.43
C LYS A 41 13.92 -2.94 -7.46
N TRP A 42 14.54 -1.82 -7.82
CA TRP A 42 14.64 -0.61 -6.98
C TRP A 42 13.84 0.57 -7.51
N LYS A 43 13.34 0.50 -8.75
CA LYS A 43 12.60 1.61 -9.36
C LYS A 43 11.25 1.84 -8.67
N PHE A 44 10.65 0.76 -8.22
CA PHE A 44 9.41 0.75 -7.48
C PHE A 44 9.47 -0.32 -6.40
N ILE A 45 9.03 0.01 -5.19
CA ILE A 45 8.95 -0.95 -4.08
C ILE A 45 7.48 -1.00 -3.67
N PRO A 46 6.71 -2.02 -4.09
CA PRO A 46 5.32 -2.15 -3.69
C PRO A 46 5.24 -2.38 -2.18
N ILE A 47 4.31 -1.67 -1.57
CA ILE A 47 3.92 -1.83 -0.18
C ILE A 47 2.44 -2.12 -0.18
N GLY A 48 2.04 -3.26 0.39
CA GLY A 48 0.65 -3.70 0.34
C GLY A 48 0.38 -4.83 1.31
N CYS A 49 -0.85 -5.34 1.29
CA CYS A 49 -1.30 -6.39 2.18
C CYS A 49 -1.67 -7.61 1.36
N ASN A 50 -0.98 -8.74 1.56
CA ASN A 50 -1.11 -9.96 0.77
C ASN A 50 -0.65 -9.75 -0.69
N LEU A 51 0.54 -9.17 -0.88
CA LEU A 51 1.08 -8.81 -2.20
C LEU A 51 1.26 -10.04 -3.12
N SER A 52 1.34 -11.24 -2.55
CA SER A 52 1.37 -12.49 -3.31
C SER A 52 0.15 -12.64 -4.24
N PHE A 53 -1.02 -12.22 -3.76
CA PHE A 53 -2.26 -12.19 -4.54
C PHE A 53 -2.19 -11.13 -5.62
N ASP A 54 -1.75 -9.92 -5.29
CA ASP A 54 -1.65 -8.81 -6.24
C ASP A 54 -0.70 -9.14 -7.40
N PHE A 55 0.48 -9.68 -7.11
CA PHE A 55 1.43 -10.11 -8.14
C PHE A 55 0.87 -11.22 -9.03
N THR A 56 0.18 -12.20 -8.44
CA THR A 56 -0.47 -13.27 -9.21
C THR A 56 -1.55 -12.69 -10.13
N SER A 57 -2.39 -11.80 -9.61
CA SER A 57 -3.44 -11.12 -10.37
C SER A 57 -2.85 -10.30 -11.52
N LEU A 58 -1.80 -9.52 -11.26
CA LEU A 58 -1.10 -8.70 -12.24
C LEU A 58 -0.49 -9.54 -13.36
N ILE A 59 0.25 -10.61 -13.04
CA ILE A 59 0.81 -11.52 -14.07
C ILE A 59 -0.31 -12.08 -14.96
N CYS A 60 -1.39 -12.56 -14.36
CA CYS A 60 -2.52 -13.12 -15.11
C CYS A 60 -3.17 -12.08 -16.03
N ARG A 61 -3.30 -10.83 -15.58
CA ARG A 61 -3.88 -9.74 -16.38
C ARG A 61 -2.95 -9.24 -17.48
N TRP A 62 -1.66 -9.05 -17.17
CA TRP A 62 -0.65 -8.67 -18.15
C TRP A 62 -0.51 -9.68 -19.28
N ARG A 63 -0.57 -10.98 -18.97
CA ARG A 63 -0.56 -12.03 -20.00
C ARG A 63 -1.74 -11.93 -20.98
N LYS A 64 -2.92 -11.47 -20.54
CA LYS A 64 -4.09 -11.29 -21.42
C LYS A 64 -3.90 -10.16 -22.44
N ILE A 65 -2.97 -9.23 -22.18
CA ILE A 65 -2.63 -8.11 -23.06
C ILE A 65 -1.20 -8.24 -23.63
N ASP A 66 -0.68 -9.47 -23.69
CA ASP A 66 0.63 -9.85 -24.23
C ASP A 66 1.85 -9.17 -23.57
N ILE A 67 1.69 -8.67 -22.34
CA ILE A 67 2.82 -8.24 -21.51
C ILE A 67 3.35 -9.46 -20.76
N LYS A 68 4.58 -9.87 -21.08
CA LYS A 68 5.24 -11.05 -20.48
C LYS A 68 6.19 -10.61 -19.39
N VAL A 69 5.79 -10.85 -18.15
CA VAL A 69 6.66 -10.67 -16.98
C VAL A 69 7.13 -12.02 -16.47
N ASN A 70 8.42 -12.14 -16.19
CA ASN A 70 8.96 -13.33 -15.54
C ASN A 70 8.50 -13.36 -14.08
N ALA A 71 7.80 -14.42 -13.69
CA ALA A 71 7.32 -14.59 -12.31
C ALA A 71 8.48 -14.57 -11.30
N LYS A 72 9.66 -15.08 -11.67
CA LYS A 72 10.86 -15.04 -10.82
C LYS A 72 11.24 -13.60 -10.47
N ASN A 73 11.13 -12.67 -11.43
CA ASN A 73 11.46 -11.27 -11.21
C ASN A 73 10.55 -10.72 -10.11
N LEU A 74 9.23 -10.91 -10.21
CA LEU A 74 8.25 -10.44 -9.20
C LEU A 74 8.39 -11.08 -7.81
N PHE A 75 8.50 -12.41 -7.72
CA PHE A 75 8.40 -13.11 -6.43
C PHE A 75 9.73 -13.32 -5.72
N ALA A 76 10.85 -13.39 -6.46
CA ALA A 76 12.14 -13.75 -5.89
C ALA A 76 13.18 -12.62 -5.95
N GLU A 77 13.10 -11.72 -6.93
CA GLU A 77 14.16 -10.74 -7.19
C GLU A 77 13.73 -9.29 -6.93
N HIS A 78 12.46 -8.98 -7.13
CA HIS A 78 11.88 -7.66 -6.90
C HIS A 78 11.66 -7.44 -5.41
N LEU A 79 11.98 -6.23 -4.94
CA LEU A 79 11.86 -5.89 -3.53
C LEU A 79 10.43 -5.45 -3.23
N TYR A 80 9.83 -5.97 -2.16
CA TYR A 80 8.48 -5.59 -1.74
C TYR A 80 8.32 -5.66 -0.23
N ILE A 81 7.33 -4.94 0.30
CA ILE A 81 6.98 -4.95 1.72
C ILE A 81 5.53 -5.42 1.83
N ASP A 82 5.34 -6.68 2.21
CA ASP A 82 4.02 -7.19 2.58
C ASP A 82 3.76 -6.91 4.06
N ILE A 83 2.77 -6.08 4.34
CA ILE A 83 2.41 -5.69 5.70
C ILE A 83 1.46 -6.70 6.36
N GLN A 84 0.91 -7.67 5.62
CA GLN A 84 -0.01 -8.66 6.19
C GLN A 84 0.58 -9.41 7.39
N PRO A 85 1.83 -9.92 7.36
CA PRO A 85 2.44 -10.55 8.54
C PRO A 85 2.52 -9.61 9.74
N ILE A 86 2.81 -8.32 9.51
CA ILE A 86 2.86 -7.29 10.57
C ILE A 86 1.46 -7.14 11.20
N LEU A 87 0.42 -7.05 10.38
CA LEU A 87 -0.96 -6.94 10.85
C LEU A 87 -1.40 -8.18 11.63
N ILE A 88 -0.98 -9.37 11.21
CA ILE A 88 -1.25 -10.64 11.92
C ILE A 88 -0.57 -10.64 13.29
N MET A 89 0.69 -10.22 13.37
CA MET A 89 1.42 -10.15 14.64
C MET A 89 0.74 -9.18 15.62
N PHE A 90 0.35 -7.98 15.15
CA PHE A 90 -0.42 -7.03 15.97
C PHE A 90 -1.81 -7.53 16.36
N ASN A 91 -2.37 -8.44 15.56
CA ASN A 91 -3.61 -9.13 15.88
C ASN A 91 -3.38 -10.44 16.67
N LYS A 92 -2.33 -10.48 17.51
CA LYS A 92 -2.02 -11.62 18.40
C LYS A 92 -1.86 -12.95 17.65
N GLY A 93 -1.30 -12.90 16.44
CA GLY A 93 -1.12 -14.09 15.59
C GLY A 93 -2.40 -14.56 14.88
N SER A 94 -3.52 -13.85 15.01
CA SER A 94 -4.76 -14.23 14.33
C SER A 94 -4.77 -13.73 12.89
N PHE A 95 -4.83 -14.68 11.95
CA PHE A 95 -5.12 -14.42 10.53
C PHE A 95 -6.53 -13.87 10.33
N SER A 96 -7.48 -14.36 11.13
CA SER A 96 -8.84 -13.83 11.10
C SER A 96 -8.82 -12.39 11.60
N ARG A 97 -9.40 -11.47 10.81
CA ARG A 97 -9.48 -10.02 11.12
C ARG A 97 -8.18 -9.22 11.04
N ALA A 98 -7.07 -9.79 10.55
CA ALA A 98 -5.84 -9.04 10.25
C ALA A 98 -5.96 -8.29 8.91
N ALA A 99 -6.83 -7.28 8.87
CA ALA A 99 -7.08 -6.43 7.71
C ALA A 99 -6.90 -4.95 8.07
N LEU A 100 -6.40 -4.16 7.11
CA LEU A 100 -6.15 -2.73 7.26
C LEU A 100 -7.35 -1.96 7.82
N GLU A 101 -8.55 -2.21 7.28
CA GLU A 101 -9.78 -1.53 7.70
C GLU A 101 -10.10 -1.70 9.20
N LYS A 102 -9.74 -2.84 9.79
CA LYS A 102 -10.01 -3.07 11.21
C LYS A 102 -8.98 -2.41 12.11
N GLN A 103 -7.73 -2.33 11.68
CA GLN A 103 -6.71 -1.56 12.40
C GLN A 103 -7.06 -0.07 12.39
N ARG A 104 -7.56 0.44 11.26
CA ARG A 104 -8.06 1.83 11.14
C ARG A 104 -9.14 2.13 12.18
N ARG A 105 -10.17 1.30 12.29
CA ARG A 105 -11.26 1.48 13.28
C ARG A 105 -10.77 1.45 14.73
N GLY A 106 -9.79 0.59 15.03
CA GLY A 106 -9.15 0.58 16.35
C GLY A 106 -8.41 1.88 16.65
N ALA A 107 -7.63 2.38 15.69
CA ALA A 107 -6.91 3.65 15.80
C ALA A 107 -7.87 4.84 15.94
N GLU A 108 -8.94 4.90 15.15
CA GLU A 108 -9.97 5.95 15.25
C GLU A 108 -10.66 5.95 16.61
N ALA A 109 -10.97 4.77 17.17
CA ALA A 109 -11.56 4.66 18.50
C ALA A 109 -10.60 5.19 19.58
N VAL A 110 -9.31 4.86 19.48
CA VAL A 110 -8.28 5.36 20.42
C VAL A 110 -8.12 6.88 20.29
N MET A 111 -8.03 7.41 19.07
CA MET A 111 -7.95 8.86 18.85
C MET A 111 -9.18 9.60 19.38
N LYS A 112 -10.37 9.04 19.20
CA LYS A 112 -11.61 9.62 19.74
C LYS A 112 -11.62 9.62 21.26
N LEU A 113 -11.14 8.56 21.90
CA LEU A 113 -11.03 8.48 23.36
C LEU A 113 -9.97 9.47 23.90
N ASP A 114 -8.83 9.60 23.22
CA ASP A 114 -7.80 10.58 23.61
C ASP A 114 -8.30 12.02 23.45
N TRP A 115 -9.04 12.30 22.38
CA TRP A 115 -9.72 13.58 22.21
C TRP A 115 -10.71 13.83 23.35
N GLU A 116 -11.69 12.97 23.59
CA GLU A 116 -12.65 13.16 24.70
C GLU A 116 -11.95 13.34 26.06
N ARG A 117 -10.84 12.63 26.30
CA ARG A 117 -10.02 12.77 27.51
C ARG A 117 -9.38 14.16 27.61
N LYS A 118 -8.75 14.66 26.54
CA LYS A 118 -8.15 16.01 26.50
C LYS A 118 -9.21 17.11 26.70
N LYS A 119 -10.40 16.92 26.12
CA LYS A 119 -11.56 17.81 26.30
C LYS A 119 -11.96 17.94 27.77
N VAL A 120 -12.10 16.81 28.45
CA VAL A 120 -12.46 16.74 29.88
C VAL A 120 -11.37 17.36 30.77
N LEU A 121 -10.10 17.21 30.38
CA LEU A 121 -8.95 17.74 31.11
C LEU A 121 -8.61 19.20 30.78
N GLY A 122 -9.32 19.84 29.84
CA GLY A 122 -9.07 21.23 29.44
C GLY A 122 -7.71 21.46 28.74
N LEU A 123 -7.08 20.39 28.24
CA LEU A 123 -5.80 20.47 27.53
C LEU A 123 -6.06 20.89 26.08
N ARG A 124 -5.36 21.93 25.60
CA ARG A 124 -5.40 22.35 24.19
C ARG A 124 -4.43 21.51 23.38
N ASP A 125 -4.80 21.20 22.14
CA ASP A 125 -3.89 20.55 21.20
C ASP A 125 -2.80 21.54 20.79
N GLU A 126 -1.58 21.30 21.28
CA GLU A 126 -0.38 21.95 20.75
C GLU A 126 0.02 21.24 19.46
N PHE A 127 -0.49 21.75 18.33
CA PHE A 127 -0.01 21.34 17.01
C PHE A 127 1.31 22.09 16.72
N TYR A 128 2.40 21.35 16.58
CA TYR A 128 3.61 21.77 15.84
C TYR A 128 3.57 21.17 14.44
#